data_AF-A0A2J6X0Q2-F1
#
_entry.id   AF-A0A2J6X0Q2-F1
#
_cell.length_a   1.000
_cell.length_b   1.000
_cell.length_c   1.000
_cell.angle_alpha   90.00
_cell.angle_beta   90.00
_cell.angle_gamma   90.00
#
_symmetry.space_group_name_H-M   'P 1'
#
loop_
_entity.id
_entity.type
_entity.pdbx_description
1 polymer ?
#
loop_
_entity_poly.entity_id
_entity_poly.type
_entity_poly.pdbx_seq_one_letter_code
_entity_poly.pdbx_strand_id
1 'polypeptide(L)'
;QAPIKALLLDQRLIAGLGNIYANEALWLAGIHPLTPGGALTLDQIAALYHAIRLVLAEAIANQGSSLRNYRDGYGRRGNYQEHFNVYDRVGKPCPRCQTAIERIVIAQRSTFFCPSCQGLVQ
;
A
#
# COMPACT_ATOMS: atom_id res chain seq x y z
N GLN A 1 -2.39 10.53 17.66
CA GLN A 1 -1.27 9.75 17.09
C GLN A 1 -1.30 9.84 15.57
N ALA A 2 -0.17 9.62 14.90
CA ALA A 2 -0.11 9.66 13.44
C ALA A 2 -0.88 8.47 12.80
N PRO A 3 -1.50 8.67 11.63
CA PRO A 3 -2.07 7.57 10.83
C PRO A 3 -1.03 6.52 10.48
N ILE A 4 -1.43 5.25 10.41
CA ILE A 4 -0.54 4.14 10.05
C ILE A 4 0.14 4.37 8.70
N LYS A 5 -0.58 4.91 7.71
CA LYS A 5 -0.01 5.25 6.40
C LYS A 5 1.14 6.25 6.50
N ALA A 6 1.05 7.22 7.41
CA ALA A 6 2.13 8.20 7.61
C ALA A 6 3.36 7.55 8.26
N LEU A 7 3.14 6.67 9.25
CA LEU A 7 4.21 5.94 9.93
C LEU A 7 4.97 5.00 8.97
N LEU A 8 4.25 4.30 8.09
CA LEU A 8 4.87 3.43 7.07
C LEU A 8 5.74 4.18 6.05
N LEU A 9 5.50 5.49 5.87
CA LEU A 9 6.30 6.32 4.98
C LEU A 9 7.48 6.99 5.67
N ASP A 10 7.54 6.95 7.00
CA ASP A 10 8.66 7.50 7.77
C ASP A 10 9.89 6.60 7.58
N GLN A 11 10.87 7.12 6.83
CA GLN A 11 12.11 6.41 6.52
C GLN A 11 12.99 6.17 7.76
N ARG A 12 12.69 6.82 8.89
CA ARG A 12 13.34 6.53 10.18
C ARG A 12 12.78 5.27 10.85
N LEU A 13 11.57 4.85 10.48
CA LEU A 13 10.92 3.64 10.99
C LEU A 13 11.16 2.44 10.06
N ILE A 14 10.87 2.60 8.77
CA ILE A 14 11.05 1.54 7.77
C ILE A 14 11.66 2.15 6.50
N ALA A 15 12.96 1.93 6.31
CA ALA A 15 13.67 2.39 5.13
C ALA A 15 13.22 1.62 3.87
N GLY A 16 13.06 2.34 2.76
CA GLY A 16 12.75 1.75 1.44
C GLY A 16 11.28 1.43 1.19
N LEU A 17 10.41 1.55 2.21
CA LEU A 17 8.97 1.38 2.01
C LEU A 17 8.36 2.63 1.36
N GLY A 18 8.11 2.53 0.06
CA GLY A 18 7.55 3.61 -0.76
C GLY A 18 6.02 3.70 -0.76
N ASN A 19 5.49 4.75 -1.38
CA ASN A 19 4.05 5.03 -1.39
C ASN A 19 3.22 3.88 -2.00
N ILE A 20 3.66 3.31 -3.11
CA ILE A 20 2.96 2.20 -3.80
C ILE A 20 2.78 1.02 -2.84
N TYR A 21 3.90 0.49 -2.35
CA TYR A 21 3.93 -0.70 -1.50
C TYR A 21 3.18 -0.50 -0.19
N ALA A 22 3.24 0.70 0.39
CA ALA A 22 2.45 0.99 1.59
C ALA A 22 0.93 1.01 1.32
N ASN A 23 0.46 1.43 0.13
CA ASN A 23 -0.97 1.31 -0.21
C ASN A 23 -1.38 -0.16 -0.38
N GLU A 24 -0.61 -0.91 -1.16
CA GLU A 24 -0.86 -2.33 -1.44
C GLU A 24 -0.81 -3.17 -0.17
N ALA A 25 0.15 -2.94 0.73
CA ALA A 25 0.28 -3.68 1.98
C ALA A 25 -0.87 -3.39 2.95
N LEU A 26 -1.32 -2.13 3.06
CA LEU A 26 -2.49 -1.79 3.89
C LEU A 26 -3.77 -2.42 3.34
N TRP A 27 -3.94 -2.46 2.03
CA TRP A 27 -5.07 -3.16 1.41
C TRP A 27 -4.99 -4.67 1.65
N LEU A 28 -3.80 -5.25 1.46
CA LEU A 28 -3.58 -6.68 1.67
C LEU A 28 -3.92 -7.07 3.12
N ALA A 29 -3.48 -6.27 4.09
CA ALA A 29 -3.77 -6.44 5.52
C ALA A 29 -5.19 -6.02 5.95
N GLY A 30 -5.99 -5.39 5.07
CA GLY A 30 -7.35 -4.94 5.40
C GLY A 30 -7.41 -3.77 6.39
N ILE A 31 -6.36 -2.96 6.48
CA ILE A 31 -6.25 -1.88 7.46
C ILE A 31 -6.54 -0.53 6.78
N HIS A 32 -7.44 0.27 7.36
CA HIS A 32 -7.70 1.61 6.85
C HIS A 32 -6.46 2.51 6.99
N PRO A 33 -6.06 3.26 5.95
CA PRO A 33 -4.82 4.05 5.99
C PRO A 33 -4.83 5.18 7.04
N LEU A 34 -6.02 5.67 7.42
CA LEU A 34 -6.20 6.66 8.50
C LEU A 34 -6.20 6.06 9.91
N THR A 35 -6.19 4.74 10.08
CA THR A 35 -6.16 4.13 11.42
C THR A 35 -4.96 4.65 12.21
N PRO A 36 -5.14 5.15 13.45
CA PRO A 36 -4.02 5.58 14.28
C PRO A 36 -3.04 4.42 14.52
N GLY A 37 -1.74 4.65 14.33
CA GLY A 37 -0.75 3.56 14.38
C GLY A 37 -0.72 2.77 15.68
N GLY A 38 -0.87 3.43 16.83
CA GLY A 38 -0.92 2.77 18.14
C GLY A 38 -2.31 2.29 18.54
N ALA A 39 -3.31 2.35 17.64
CA ALA A 39 -4.60 1.67 17.82
C ALA A 39 -4.61 0.27 17.17
N LEU A 40 -3.54 -0.11 16.46
CA LEU A 40 -3.43 -1.43 15.85
C LEU A 40 -3.22 -2.51 16.92
N THR A 41 -3.98 -3.60 16.81
CA THR A 41 -3.77 -4.79 17.63
C THR A 41 -2.49 -5.52 17.21
N LEU A 42 -1.97 -6.40 18.07
CA LEU A 42 -0.80 -7.24 17.72
C LEU A 42 -1.06 -8.10 16.48
N ASP A 43 -2.28 -8.62 16.31
CA ASP A 43 -2.67 -9.40 15.13
C ASP A 43 -2.68 -8.54 13.87
N GLN A 44 -3.17 -7.31 13.94
CA GLN A 44 -3.14 -6.36 12.82
C GLN A 44 -1.71 -5.96 12.46
N ILE A 45 -0.83 -5.78 13.46
CA ILE A 45 0.59 -5.51 13.25
C ILE A 45 1.25 -6.71 12.56
N ALA A 46 0.98 -7.94 13.01
CA ALA A 46 1.51 -9.14 12.40
C ALA A 46 1.02 -9.31 10.95
N ALA A 47 -0.28 -9.11 10.70
CA ALA A 47 -0.86 -9.13 9.37
C ALA A 47 -0.23 -8.08 8.45
N LEU A 48 -0.03 -6.85 8.94
CA LEU A 48 0.64 -5.78 8.21
C LEU A 48 2.10 -6.11 7.88
N TYR A 49 2.83 -6.68 8.84
CA TYR A 49 4.21 -7.12 8.64
C TYR A 49 4.29 -8.16 7.51
N HIS A 50 3.45 -9.19 7.55
CA HIS A 50 3.39 -10.20 6.49
C HIS A 50 3.00 -9.61 5.14
N ALA A 51 2.01 -8.72 5.12
CA ALA A 51 1.56 -8.03 3.91
C ALA A 51 2.67 -7.19 3.27
N ILE A 52 3.43 -6.42 4.06
CA ILE A 52 4.57 -5.63 3.57
C ILE A 52 5.60 -6.55 2.92
N ARG A 53 5.96 -7.68 3.56
CA ARG A 53 6.94 -8.62 3.02
C ARG A 53 6.48 -9.27 1.72
N LEU A 54 5.20 -9.67 1.64
CA LEU A 54 4.64 -10.24 0.42
C LEU A 54 4.67 -9.24 -0.74
N VAL A 55 4.16 -8.03 -0.53
CA VAL A 55 4.15 -6.96 -1.55
C VAL A 55 5.56 -6.63 -2.03
N LEU A 56 6.54 -6.53 -1.13
CA LEU A 56 7.92 -6.26 -1.51
C LEU A 56 8.57 -7.44 -2.25
N ALA A 57 8.30 -8.68 -1.83
CA ALA A 57 8.80 -9.87 -2.52
C ALA A 57 8.23 -9.98 -3.94
N GLU A 58 6.93 -9.75 -4.12
CA GLU A 58 6.28 -9.70 -5.43
C GLU A 58 6.84 -8.56 -6.29
N ALA A 59 7.06 -7.38 -5.70
CA ALA A 59 7.65 -6.26 -6.41
C ALA A 59 9.07 -6.59 -6.89
N ILE A 60 9.91 -7.20 -6.04
CA ILE A 60 11.27 -7.61 -6.41
C ILE A 60 11.24 -8.66 -7.53
N ALA A 61 10.38 -9.68 -7.40
CA ALA A 61 10.23 -10.73 -8.41
C ALA A 61 9.80 -10.15 -9.77
N ASN A 62 8.97 -9.11 -9.77
CA ASN A 62 8.49 -8.41 -10.96
C ASN A 62 9.37 -7.21 -11.39
N GLN A 63 10.59 -7.11 -10.88
CA GLN A 63 11.55 -6.03 -11.17
C GLN A 63 11.01 -4.61 -10.89
N GLY A 64 10.14 -4.47 -9.89
CA GLY A 64 9.56 -3.20 -9.44
C GLY A 64 8.44 -2.68 -10.32
N SER A 65 7.99 -1.43 -10.04
CA SER A 65 6.98 -0.73 -10.82
C SER A 65 7.59 0.32 -11.75
N SER A 66 7.34 0.23 -13.06
CA SER A 66 7.79 1.20 -14.04
C SER A 66 6.71 2.22 -14.42
N LEU A 67 6.24 2.99 -13.43
CA LEU A 67 5.12 3.93 -13.60
C LEU A 67 5.44 5.20 -14.40
N ARG A 68 6.63 5.80 -14.25
CA ARG A 68 7.03 6.97 -15.04
C ARG A 68 8.43 6.83 -15.62
N ASN A 69 9.45 6.58 -14.80
CA ASN A 69 10.86 6.56 -15.26
C ASN A 69 11.73 5.43 -14.65
N TYR A 70 11.14 4.45 -13.94
CA TYR A 70 11.95 3.37 -13.36
C TYR A 70 12.37 2.38 -14.44
N ARG A 71 13.69 2.18 -14.55
CA ARG A 71 14.35 1.12 -15.32
C ARG A 71 15.32 0.41 -14.38
N ASP A 72 15.45 -0.90 -14.50
CA ASP A 72 16.48 -1.64 -13.76
C ASP A 72 17.90 -1.23 -14.24
N GLY A 73 18.94 -1.76 -13.58
CA GLY A 73 20.34 -1.49 -13.94
C GLY A 73 20.72 -1.91 -15.37
N TYR A 74 19.86 -2.64 -16.07
CA TYR A 74 20.02 -3.08 -17.46
C TYR A 74 19.07 -2.35 -18.43
N GLY A 75 18.34 -1.34 -17.97
CA GLY A 75 17.42 -0.54 -18.80
C GLY A 75 16.03 -1.14 -19.02
N ARG A 76 15.70 -2.27 -18.39
CA ARG A 76 14.42 -2.98 -18.53
C ARG A 76 13.34 -2.38 -17.64
N ARG A 77 12.08 -2.48 -18.07
CA ARG A 77 10.91 -2.03 -17.30
C ARG A 77 10.45 -3.16 -16.38
N GLY A 78 10.13 -2.84 -15.14
CA GLY A 78 9.39 -3.74 -14.25
C GLY A 78 7.91 -3.77 -14.60
N ASN A 79 7.23 -4.86 -14.22
CA ASN A 79 5.82 -5.12 -14.57
C ASN A 79 4.89 -5.10 -13.34
N TYR A 80 5.37 -4.70 -12.16
CA TYR A 80 4.54 -4.73 -10.96
C TYR A 80 3.30 -3.82 -11.04
N GLN A 81 3.29 -2.79 -11.89
CA GLN A 81 2.11 -1.95 -12.13
C GLN A 81 0.88 -2.73 -12.64
N GLU A 82 1.07 -3.89 -13.27
CA GLU A 82 -0.03 -4.74 -13.72
C GLU A 82 -0.70 -5.49 -12.55
N HIS A 83 -0.04 -5.53 -11.39
CA HIS A 83 -0.46 -6.27 -10.20
C HIS A 83 -1.06 -5.37 -9.11
N PHE A 84 -1.26 -4.08 -9.37
CA PHE A 84 -1.84 -3.17 -8.38
C PHE A 84 -3.29 -3.53 -8.07
N ASN A 85 -3.58 -3.69 -6.78
CA ASN A 85 -4.92 -3.91 -6.27
C ASN A 85 -5.64 -2.59 -6.04
N VAL A 86 -4.93 -1.55 -5.55
CA VAL A 86 -5.52 -0.25 -5.21
C VAL A 86 -4.76 0.94 -5.77
N TYR A 87 -3.43 0.87 -5.88
CA TYR A 87 -2.63 2.01 -6.28
C TYR A 87 -2.98 2.49 -7.69
N ASP A 88 -3.29 3.79 -7.83
CA ASP A 88 -3.67 4.43 -9.10
C ASP A 88 -4.92 3.80 -9.76
N ARG A 89 -5.84 3.26 -8.95
CA ARG A 89 -7.07 2.60 -9.39
C ARG A 89 -8.35 3.31 -8.96
N VAL A 90 -8.30 4.61 -8.69
CA VAL A 90 -9.49 5.40 -8.26
C VAL A 90 -10.67 5.17 -9.19
N GLY A 91 -11.84 4.93 -8.61
CA GLY A 91 -13.07 4.66 -9.34
C GLY A 91 -13.17 3.26 -9.97
N LYS A 92 -12.08 2.49 -10.02
CA LYS A 92 -12.13 1.09 -10.47
C LYS A 92 -12.64 0.19 -9.35
N PRO A 93 -13.28 -0.96 -9.70
CA PRO A 93 -13.75 -1.91 -8.70
C PRO A 93 -12.59 -2.53 -7.93
N CYS A 94 -12.75 -2.65 -6.61
CA CYS A 94 -11.87 -3.42 -5.75
C CYS A 94 -11.88 -4.90 -6.15
N PRO A 95 -10.71 -5.57 -6.30
CA PRO A 95 -10.67 -6.96 -6.74
C PRO A 95 -11.26 -7.94 -5.71
N ARG A 96 -11.45 -7.54 -4.45
CA ARG A 96 -12.10 -8.36 -3.40
C ARG A 96 -13.62 -8.21 -3.33
N CYS A 97 -14.13 -6.97 -3.43
CA CYS A 97 -15.52 -6.67 -3.08
C CYS A 97 -16.26 -5.81 -4.11
N GLN A 98 -15.63 -5.48 -5.24
CA GLN A 98 -16.18 -4.63 -6.31
C GLN A 98 -16.50 -3.17 -5.94
N THR A 99 -16.41 -2.79 -4.66
CA THR A 99 -16.55 -1.38 -4.22
C THR A 99 -15.48 -0.52 -4.90
N ALA A 100 -15.85 0.67 -5.36
CA ALA A 100 -14.93 1.57 -6.03
C ALA A 100 -13.76 1.96 -5.11
N ILE A 101 -12.54 1.93 -5.65
CA ILE A 101 -11.35 2.39 -4.91
C ILE A 101 -11.41 3.92 -4.76
N GLU A 102 -11.13 4.37 -3.54
CA GLU A 102 -11.10 5.79 -3.19
C GLU A 102 -9.67 6.31 -3.11
N ARG A 103 -9.54 7.63 -3.20
CA ARG A 103 -8.27 8.33 -3.00
C ARG A 103 -8.41 9.47 -2.01
N ILE A 104 -7.49 9.50 -1.06
CA ILE A 104 -7.26 10.60 -0.13
C ILE A 104 -5.80 11.03 -0.16
N VAL A 105 -5.47 12.08 0.60
CA VAL A 105 -4.09 12.56 0.76
C VAL A 105 -3.69 12.40 2.22
N ILE A 106 -2.59 11.68 2.47
CA ILE A 106 -1.99 11.51 3.80
C ILE A 106 -0.51 11.86 3.68
N ALA A 107 -0.01 12.72 4.57
CA ALA A 107 1.39 13.16 4.58
C ALA A 107 1.89 13.63 3.20
N GLN A 108 1.09 14.45 2.50
CA GLN A 108 1.36 14.97 1.15
C GLN A 108 1.53 13.90 0.06
N ARG A 109 1.08 12.66 0.31
CA ARG A 109 1.11 11.56 -0.66
C ARG A 109 -0.30 11.05 -0.96
N SER A 110 -0.58 10.85 -2.25
CA SER A 110 -1.82 10.18 -2.68
C SER A 110 -1.90 8.78 -2.08
N THR A 111 -3.01 8.49 -1.43
CA THR A 111 -3.29 7.22 -0.78
C THR A 111 -4.56 6.64 -1.39
N PHE A 112 -4.50 5.38 -1.79
CA PHE A 112 -5.55 4.64 -2.47
C PHE A 112 -5.94 3.44 -1.62
N PHE A 113 -7.24 3.23 -1.44
CA PHE A 113 -7.75 2.18 -0.55
C PHE A 113 -9.17 1.78 -0.94
N CYS A 114 -9.61 0.61 -0.47
CA CYS A 114 -10.99 0.17 -0.61
C CYS A 114 -11.77 0.52 0.67
N PRO A 115 -12.80 1.37 0.63
CA PRO A 115 -13.54 1.79 1.82
C PRO A 115 -14.32 0.64 2.48
N SER A 116 -14.70 -0.39 1.70
CA SER A 116 -15.40 -1.57 2.21
C SER A 116 -14.45 -2.61 2.81
N CYS A 117 -13.30 -2.89 2.17
CA CYS A 117 -12.35 -3.91 2.67
C CYS A 117 -11.44 -3.39 3.77
N GLN A 118 -11.25 -2.09 3.87
CA GLN A 118 -10.37 -1.46 4.84
C GLN A 118 -11.20 -0.52 5.72
N GLY A 119 -12.15 -1.06 6.47
CA GLY A 119 -13.01 -0.24 7.33
C GLY A 119 -12.24 0.49 8.43
N LEU A 120 -12.65 1.71 8.76
CA LEU A 120 -12.20 2.37 10.00
C LEU A 120 -12.79 1.59 11.17
N VAL A 121 -11.93 0.93 11.95
CA VAL A 121 -12.34 0.42 13.27
C VAL A 121 -12.61 1.65 14.12
N GLN A 122 -13.86 1.79 14.57
CA GLN A 122 -14.27 2.83 15.52
C GLN A 122 -13.70 2.53 16.91
#